data_AF-A0A6T8J9Y6-F1
#
_entry.id   AF-A0A6T8J9Y6-F1
#
_cell.length_a   1.000
_cell.length_b   1.000
_cell.length_c   1.000
_cell.angle_alpha   90.00
_cell.angle_beta   90.00
_cell.angle_gamma   90.00
#
_symmetry.space_group_name_H-M   'P 1'
#
loop_
_entity.id
_entity.type
_entity.pdbx_description
1 polymer ?
#
loop_
_entity_poly.entity_id
_entity_poly.type
_entity_poly.pdbx_seq_one_letter_code
_entity_poly.pdbx_strand_id
1 'polypeptide(L)'
;SNFCNTSNFDVATSSKKRKAAFIENEYRTKNETFDATKYRKVVNEQSVPGQFCHLKHYGSVKLAIPQDSKSLSKLRCMIREHIEFFSATPSDVTSIKNGRIHPPVVGQVGIRCIHCKHQPPRLRAGRSMVFPTCLQNIHSSVKNWLHFHFEQCNYIPAEITIECTRLRHENARGCASKEYWAWAAGRLGIVNCKDGICYGREPGLLE
;
A
#
# COMPACT_ATOMS: atom_id res chain seq x y z
N SER A 1 -4.61 31.29 57.86
CA SER A 1 -3.62 31.42 56.76
C SER A 1 -2.98 30.07 56.53
N ASN A 2 -2.82 29.68 55.25
CA ASN A 2 -2.27 28.42 54.72
C ASN A 2 -3.25 27.24 54.84
N PHE A 3 -3.52 26.40 53.82
CA PHE A 3 -2.65 25.86 52.78
C PHE A 3 -3.38 25.70 51.43
N CYS A 4 -2.63 25.89 50.34
CA CYS A 4 -2.93 25.43 48.97
C CYS A 4 -2.34 24.02 48.75
N ASN A 5 -2.88 23.31 47.74
CA ASN A 5 -2.36 22.17 46.96
C ASN A 5 -2.82 20.74 47.25
N THR A 6 -3.66 20.24 46.34
CA THR A 6 -3.65 18.90 45.69
C THR A 6 -4.54 19.04 44.43
N SER A 7 -4.27 18.51 43.23
CA SER A 7 -3.25 17.56 42.76
C SER A 7 -3.29 17.52 41.22
N ASN A 8 -2.17 17.86 40.59
CA ASN A 8 -1.90 17.74 39.15
C ASN A 8 -1.54 16.28 38.73
N PHE A 9 -2.16 15.25 39.32
CA PHE A 9 -1.64 13.86 39.23
C PHE A 9 -2.29 12.98 38.15
N ASP A 10 -3.42 13.39 37.55
CA ASP A 10 -4.22 12.49 36.70
C ASP A 10 -4.01 12.64 35.18
N VAL A 11 -3.37 13.72 34.72
CA VAL A 11 -3.14 13.95 33.28
C VAL A 11 -1.90 13.21 32.77
N ALA A 12 -0.86 13.08 33.61
CA ALA A 12 0.43 12.49 33.22
C ALA A 12 0.39 10.95 33.09
N THR A 13 -0.47 10.27 33.86
CA THR A 13 -0.61 8.80 33.86
C THR A 13 -1.39 8.29 32.64
N SER A 14 -2.40 9.04 32.19
CA SER A 14 -3.17 8.76 30.96
C SER A 14 -2.31 8.86 29.70
N SER A 15 -1.45 9.90 29.61
CA SER A 15 -0.52 10.09 28.49
C SER A 15 0.56 9.01 28.41
N LYS A 16 1.11 8.57 29.56
CA LYS A 16 2.10 7.48 29.61
C LYS A 16 1.52 6.13 29.21
N LYS A 17 0.29 5.80 29.64
CA LYS A 17 -0.42 4.57 29.22
C LYS A 17 -0.69 4.55 27.72
N ARG A 18 -1.12 5.67 27.13
CA ARG A 18 -1.32 5.79 25.67
C ARG A 18 -0.02 5.61 24.89
N LYS A 19 1.09 6.20 25.35
CA LYS A 19 2.42 6.01 24.72
C LYS A 19 2.91 4.56 24.83
N ALA A 20 2.74 3.91 25.98
CA ALA A 20 3.12 2.51 26.17
C ALA A 20 2.30 1.57 25.27
N ALA A 21 0.99 1.76 25.19
CA ALA A 21 0.11 0.99 24.31
C ALA A 21 0.44 1.20 22.81
N PHE A 22 0.81 2.43 22.43
CA PHE A 22 1.27 2.73 21.07
C PHE A 22 2.58 2.00 20.75
N ILE A 23 3.57 2.04 21.64
CA ILE A 23 4.85 1.33 21.47
C ILE A 23 4.65 -0.19 21.42
N GLU A 24 3.79 -0.73 22.29
CA GLU A 24 3.50 -2.17 22.30
C GLU A 24 2.77 -2.61 21.03
N ASN A 25 1.82 -1.82 20.53
CA ASN A 25 1.15 -2.11 19.26
C ASN A 25 2.12 -1.99 18.08
N GLU A 26 2.96 -0.97 18.06
CA GLU A 26 4.01 -0.78 17.05
C GLU A 26 5.03 -1.94 17.05
N TYR A 27 5.39 -2.46 18.23
CA TYR A 27 6.27 -3.62 18.36
C TYR A 27 5.59 -4.92 17.87
N ARG A 28 4.32 -5.11 18.23
CA ARG A 28 3.51 -6.28 17.84
C ARG A 28 3.33 -6.34 16.33
N THR A 29 3.01 -5.21 15.72
CA THR A 29 2.81 -5.09 14.26
C THR A 29 4.10 -5.32 13.51
N LYS A 30 5.22 -4.74 13.95
CA LYS A 30 6.56 -4.96 13.35
C LYS A 30 7.00 -6.42 13.40
N ASN A 31 6.58 -7.18 14.42
CA ASN A 31 6.97 -8.58 14.59
C ASN A 31 6.02 -9.60 13.97
N GLU A 32 4.78 -9.21 13.65
CA GLU A 32 3.83 -10.10 12.99
C GLU A 32 4.37 -10.58 11.63
N THR A 33 4.33 -11.90 11.42
CA THR A 33 4.71 -12.56 10.17
C THR A 33 3.47 -12.96 9.39
N PHE A 34 3.57 -12.99 8.06
CA PHE A 34 2.50 -13.50 7.23
C PHE A 34 2.28 -14.99 7.49
N ASP A 35 1.04 -15.36 7.83
CA ASP A 35 0.58 -16.75 7.97
C ASP A 35 -0.54 -16.99 6.95
N ALA A 36 -0.26 -17.82 5.95
CA ALA A 36 -1.19 -18.13 4.87
C ALA A 36 -2.44 -18.87 5.36
N THR A 37 -2.33 -19.73 6.38
CA THR A 37 -3.46 -20.49 6.93
C THR A 37 -4.40 -19.55 7.68
N LYS A 38 -3.83 -18.69 8.54
CA LYS A 38 -4.59 -17.64 9.24
C LYS A 38 -5.26 -16.70 8.25
N TYR A 39 -4.54 -16.25 7.22
CA TYR A 39 -5.09 -15.35 6.19
C TYR A 39 -6.27 -15.98 5.43
N ARG A 40 -6.15 -17.24 4.98
CA ARG A 40 -7.24 -17.93 4.28
C ARG A 40 -8.48 -18.09 5.15
N LYS A 41 -8.31 -18.40 6.44
CA LYS A 41 -9.41 -18.47 7.40
C LYS A 41 -10.16 -17.14 7.50
N VAL A 42 -9.43 -16.04 7.68
CA VAL A 42 -9.99 -14.68 7.76
C VAL A 42 -10.73 -14.30 6.47
N VAL A 43 -10.13 -14.54 5.30
CA VAL A 43 -10.77 -14.22 4.01
C VAL A 43 -12.05 -15.03 3.80
N ASN A 44 -12.07 -16.30 4.20
CA ASN A 44 -13.27 -17.13 4.09
C ASN A 44 -14.38 -16.65 5.02
N GLU A 45 -14.06 -16.23 6.25
CA GLU A 45 -15.02 -15.71 7.24
C GLU A 45 -15.54 -14.29 6.90
N GLN A 46 -14.72 -13.45 6.26
CA GLN A 46 -15.06 -12.06 5.89
C GLN A 46 -15.71 -11.91 4.51
N SER A 47 -16.18 -13.01 3.91
CA SER A 47 -16.83 -13.02 2.59
C SER A 47 -18.26 -12.43 2.63
N VAL A 48 -18.43 -11.23 3.19
CA VAL A 48 -19.67 -10.45 3.07
C VAL A 48 -19.62 -9.66 1.76
N PRO A 49 -20.45 -9.97 0.75
CA PRO A 49 -20.42 -9.25 -0.52
C PRO A 49 -20.92 -7.80 -0.32
N GLY A 50 -20.06 -6.82 -0.60
CA GLY A 50 -20.50 -5.46 -0.95
C GLY A 50 -20.64 -4.41 0.17
N GLN A 51 -20.18 -4.66 1.41
CA GLN A 51 -20.54 -3.77 2.53
C GLN A 51 -19.56 -2.62 2.86
N PHE A 52 -18.39 -2.51 2.21
CA PHE A 52 -17.36 -1.54 2.63
C PHE A 52 -17.35 -0.19 1.87
N CYS A 53 -18.36 0.12 1.04
CA CYS A 53 -18.25 1.21 0.07
C CYS A 53 -18.73 2.61 0.53
N HIS A 54 -19.21 2.78 1.77
CA HIS A 54 -19.83 4.05 2.17
C HIS A 54 -18.88 5.12 2.75
N LEU A 55 -17.74 4.75 3.36
CA LEU A 55 -16.71 5.71 3.74
C LEU A 55 -15.52 5.60 2.79
N LYS A 56 -15.42 6.55 1.85
CA LYS A 56 -14.27 6.64 0.94
C LYS A 56 -13.18 7.47 1.62
N HIS A 57 -12.11 6.82 2.02
CA HIS A 57 -10.88 7.50 2.43
C HIS A 57 -10.02 7.82 1.20
N TYR A 58 -9.30 8.94 1.25
CA TYR A 58 -8.49 9.43 0.14
C TYR A 58 -7.05 9.67 0.57
N GLY A 59 -6.10 9.36 -0.31
CA GLY A 59 -4.70 9.70 -0.11
C GLY A 59 -3.75 8.75 -0.84
N SER A 60 -2.54 8.62 -0.32
CA SER A 60 -1.51 7.75 -0.88
C SER A 60 -0.60 7.17 0.19
N VAL A 61 -0.15 5.94 0.01
CA VAL A 61 0.83 5.28 0.89
C VAL A 61 1.75 4.38 0.06
N LYS A 62 3.04 4.34 0.41
CA LYS A 62 3.97 3.40 -0.23
C LYS A 62 3.45 1.97 -0.10
N LEU A 63 3.75 1.14 -1.11
CA LEU A 63 3.43 -0.29 -1.02
C LEU A 63 4.30 -0.99 0.01
N ALA A 64 5.54 -0.53 0.19
CA ALA A 64 6.49 -1.18 1.09
C ALA A 64 6.00 -1.20 2.55
N ILE A 65 6.19 -2.35 3.19
CA ILE A 65 5.99 -2.55 4.63
C ILE A 65 7.19 -3.29 5.24
N PRO A 66 7.48 -3.12 6.55
CA PRO A 66 8.63 -3.76 7.18
C PRO A 66 8.69 -5.29 7.01
N GLN A 67 7.53 -5.96 6.93
CA GLN A 67 7.38 -7.41 6.79
C GLN A 67 7.77 -7.94 5.41
N ASP A 68 7.97 -7.07 4.41
CA ASP A 68 8.34 -7.45 3.05
C ASP A 68 9.63 -8.28 3.02
N SER A 69 10.64 -7.88 3.80
CA SER A 69 11.94 -8.57 3.87
C SER A 69 11.85 -10.03 4.33
N LYS A 70 10.77 -10.41 5.05
CA LYS A 70 10.54 -11.78 5.54
C LYS A 70 9.82 -12.67 4.52
N SER A 71 9.14 -12.08 3.54
CA SER A 71 8.21 -12.80 2.64
C SER A 71 8.52 -12.61 1.15
N LEU A 72 9.25 -11.56 0.80
CA LEU A 72 9.57 -11.16 -0.57
C LEU A 72 11.06 -11.32 -0.86
N SER A 73 11.41 -11.45 -2.13
CA SER A 73 12.80 -11.30 -2.57
C SER A 73 13.26 -9.84 -2.42
N LYS A 74 14.57 -9.61 -2.35
CA LYS A 74 15.17 -8.26 -2.32
C LYS A 74 14.67 -7.39 -3.48
N LEU A 75 14.60 -7.95 -4.70
CA LEU A 75 14.03 -7.27 -5.87
C LEU A 75 12.61 -6.77 -5.60
N ARG A 76 11.74 -7.63 -5.06
CA ARG A 76 10.35 -7.27 -4.80
C ARG A 76 10.20 -6.26 -3.67
N CYS A 77 11.05 -6.32 -2.63
CA CYS A 77 11.09 -5.29 -1.58
C CYS A 77 11.45 -3.93 -2.19
N MET A 78 12.53 -3.88 -2.97
CA MET A 78 12.99 -2.65 -3.62
C MET A 78 11.92 -2.06 -4.53
N ILE A 79 11.25 -2.88 -5.36
CA ILE A 79 10.19 -2.38 -6.24
C ILE A 79 9.03 -1.76 -5.45
N ARG A 80 8.64 -2.33 -4.30
CA ARG A 80 7.56 -1.80 -3.46
C ARG A 80 7.90 -0.45 -2.81
N GLU A 81 9.18 -0.10 -2.67
CA GLU A 81 9.62 1.20 -2.17
C GLU A 81 9.47 2.35 -3.18
N HIS A 82 9.36 2.01 -4.48
CA HIS A 82 9.31 2.99 -5.58
C HIS A 82 7.92 3.15 -6.19
N ILE A 83 6.92 2.55 -5.58
CA ILE A 83 5.51 2.66 -5.97
C ILE A 83 4.63 2.90 -4.75
N GLU A 84 3.52 3.58 -4.97
CA GLU A 84 2.53 3.88 -3.94
C GLU A 84 1.13 3.50 -4.40
N PHE A 85 0.28 3.17 -3.42
CA PHE A 85 -1.15 3.20 -3.58
C PHE A 85 -1.59 4.66 -3.61
N PHE A 86 -2.57 4.99 -4.43
CA PHE A 86 -3.16 6.33 -4.48
C PHE A 86 -4.64 6.27 -4.84
N SER A 87 -5.44 7.18 -4.29
CA SER A 87 -6.82 7.38 -4.70
C SER A 87 -6.89 8.14 -6.02
N ALA A 88 -7.60 7.60 -7.01
CA ALA A 88 -7.83 8.27 -8.29
C ALA A 88 -8.53 9.61 -8.10
N THR A 89 -7.93 10.67 -8.65
CA THR A 89 -8.54 11.99 -8.75
C THR A 89 -9.42 12.09 -10.00
N PRO A 90 -10.28 13.11 -10.11
CA PRO A 90 -10.99 13.39 -11.35
C PRO A 90 -10.06 13.53 -12.56
N SER A 91 -8.88 14.13 -12.37
CA SER A 91 -7.87 14.28 -13.44
C SER A 91 -7.26 12.94 -13.87
N ASP A 92 -7.06 12.00 -12.94
CA ASP A 92 -6.53 10.68 -13.29
C ASP A 92 -7.55 9.92 -14.13
N VAL A 93 -8.81 9.98 -13.73
CA VAL A 93 -9.92 9.34 -14.45
C VAL A 93 -10.03 9.88 -15.87
N THR A 94 -10.04 11.20 -16.05
CA THR A 94 -10.13 11.81 -17.40
C THR A 94 -8.92 11.47 -18.27
N SER A 95 -7.72 11.40 -17.70
CA SER A 95 -6.50 11.06 -18.45
C SER A 95 -6.47 9.63 -19.02
N ILE A 96 -7.30 8.72 -18.48
CA ILE A 96 -7.29 7.28 -18.80
C ILE A 96 -8.51 6.86 -19.64
N LYS A 97 -9.52 7.72 -19.81
CA LYS A 97 -10.82 7.36 -20.43
C LYS A 97 -10.75 6.75 -21.83
N ASN A 98 -9.66 6.92 -22.57
CA ASN A 98 -9.61 6.49 -23.98
C ASN A 98 -9.34 4.97 -24.10
N GLY A 99 -10.35 4.21 -24.55
CA GLY A 99 -10.20 2.85 -25.06
C GLY A 99 -10.17 1.70 -24.03
N ARG A 100 -10.49 1.95 -22.75
CA ARG A 100 -10.60 0.88 -21.73
C ARG A 100 -12.04 0.41 -21.55
N ILE A 101 -12.23 -0.91 -21.52
CA ILE A 101 -13.53 -1.55 -21.22
C ILE A 101 -14.01 -1.16 -19.81
N HIS A 102 -13.10 -1.09 -18.84
CA HIS A 102 -13.37 -0.66 -17.47
C HIS A 102 -12.45 0.50 -17.09
N PRO A 103 -12.87 1.75 -17.33
CA PRO A 103 -12.11 2.93 -16.89
C PRO A 103 -12.15 3.07 -15.37
N PRO A 104 -11.10 3.64 -14.74
CA PRO A 104 -11.09 3.83 -13.31
C PRO A 104 -12.12 4.89 -12.87
N VAL A 105 -12.61 4.77 -11.63
CA VAL A 105 -13.56 5.74 -11.03
C VAL A 105 -12.89 6.58 -9.95
N VAL A 106 -13.42 7.78 -9.66
CA VAL A 106 -12.87 8.66 -8.62
C VAL A 106 -12.91 7.97 -7.26
N GLY A 107 -11.78 8.00 -6.56
CA GLY A 107 -11.57 7.32 -5.28
C GLY A 107 -11.16 5.85 -5.38
N GLN A 108 -11.18 5.24 -6.57
CA GLN A 108 -10.58 3.91 -6.77
C GLN A 108 -9.08 3.98 -6.50
N VAL A 109 -8.56 2.99 -5.78
CA VAL A 109 -7.13 2.91 -5.49
C VAL A 109 -6.39 2.29 -6.69
N GLY A 110 -5.39 3.01 -7.17
CA GLY A 110 -4.41 2.54 -8.13
C GLY A 110 -3.03 2.37 -7.51
N ILE A 111 -2.11 1.83 -8.29
CA ILE A 111 -0.67 1.80 -8.03
C ILE A 111 0.00 2.77 -9.00
N ARG A 112 0.91 3.63 -8.52
CA ARG A 112 1.68 4.54 -9.38
C ARG A 112 3.15 4.65 -9.00
N CYS A 113 3.95 5.07 -9.97
CA CYS A 113 5.35 5.43 -9.77
C CYS A 113 5.49 6.68 -8.91
N ILE A 114 6.28 6.64 -7.83
CA ILE A 114 6.50 7.81 -6.98
C ILE A 114 7.35 8.89 -7.64
N HIS A 115 8.15 8.51 -8.63
CA HIS A 115 9.15 9.39 -9.25
C HIS A 115 8.55 10.29 -10.34
N CYS A 116 7.57 9.80 -11.10
CA CYS A 116 6.90 10.59 -12.14
C CYS A 116 5.49 11.08 -11.74
N LYS A 117 5.02 10.83 -10.51
CA LYS A 117 3.64 11.19 -10.10
C LYS A 117 3.31 12.68 -10.18
N HIS A 118 4.31 13.55 -10.06
CA HIS A 118 4.15 15.00 -10.14
C HIS A 118 4.18 15.54 -11.57
N GLN A 119 4.58 14.70 -12.54
CA GLN A 119 4.70 15.12 -13.92
C GLN A 119 3.33 15.12 -14.61
N PRO A 120 3.09 15.96 -15.62
CA PRO A 120 1.88 15.87 -16.43
C PRO A 120 1.75 14.50 -17.13
N PRO A 121 0.53 13.97 -17.36
CA PRO A 121 0.33 12.66 -17.97
C PRO A 121 1.11 12.43 -19.28
N ARG A 122 1.28 13.48 -20.10
CA ARG A 122 2.01 13.42 -21.38
C ARG A 122 3.51 13.20 -21.23
N LEU A 123 4.09 13.55 -20.09
CA LEU A 123 5.52 13.37 -19.82
C LEU A 123 5.82 12.06 -19.08
N ARG A 124 4.79 11.37 -18.58
CA ARG A 124 4.96 10.09 -17.90
C ARG A 124 5.09 8.98 -18.94
N ALA A 125 6.04 8.08 -18.74
CA ALA A 125 6.09 6.85 -19.51
C ALA A 125 4.80 6.04 -19.36
N GLY A 126 4.51 5.20 -20.35
CA GLY A 126 3.33 4.34 -20.38
C GLY A 126 3.21 3.51 -19.09
N ARG A 127 1.96 3.24 -18.69
CA ARG A 127 1.64 2.43 -17.49
C ARG A 127 2.27 2.94 -16.18
N SER A 128 2.56 4.24 -16.10
CA SER A 128 2.96 4.94 -14.86
C SER A 128 1.95 4.80 -13.71
N MET A 129 0.69 4.49 -14.05
CA MET A 129 -0.39 4.19 -13.13
C MET A 129 -1.17 2.95 -13.62
N VAL A 130 -1.51 2.05 -12.69
CA VAL A 130 -2.27 0.81 -12.94
C VAL A 130 -3.34 0.66 -11.88
N PHE A 131 -4.54 0.20 -12.25
CA PHE A 131 -5.67 0.03 -11.35
C PHE A 131 -6.00 -1.47 -11.19
N PRO A 132 -5.64 -2.11 -10.06
CA PRO A 132 -6.02 -3.49 -9.79
C PRO A 132 -7.53 -3.63 -9.63
N THR A 133 -8.09 -4.71 -10.14
CA THR A 133 -9.52 -5.05 -10.02
C THR A 133 -9.86 -5.71 -8.69
N CYS A 134 -8.89 -6.28 -7.99
CA CYS A 134 -9.03 -6.78 -6.62
C CYS A 134 -7.65 -6.91 -5.96
N LEU A 135 -7.62 -7.16 -4.65
CA LEU A 135 -6.40 -7.37 -3.86
C LEU A 135 -5.49 -8.46 -4.45
N GLN A 136 -6.05 -9.56 -4.97
CA GLN A 136 -5.28 -10.67 -5.54
C GLN A 136 -4.55 -10.29 -6.85
N ASN A 137 -4.98 -9.21 -7.50
CA ASN A 137 -4.36 -8.72 -8.74
C ASN A 137 -3.19 -7.76 -8.50
N ILE A 138 -2.95 -7.31 -7.26
CA ILE A 138 -1.89 -6.36 -6.91
C ILE A 138 -0.52 -6.86 -7.40
N HIS A 139 -0.18 -8.13 -7.14
CA HIS A 139 1.08 -8.72 -7.61
C HIS A 139 1.25 -8.59 -9.13
N SER A 140 0.20 -8.90 -9.90
CA SER A 140 0.22 -8.79 -11.36
C SER A 140 0.33 -7.33 -11.81
N SER A 141 -0.36 -6.40 -11.16
CA SER A 141 -0.26 -4.97 -11.45
C SER A 141 1.16 -4.43 -11.21
N VAL A 142 1.82 -4.84 -10.12
CA VAL A 142 3.21 -4.47 -9.84
C VAL A 142 4.16 -5.07 -10.87
N LYS A 143 3.96 -6.33 -11.28
CA LYS A 143 4.74 -6.94 -12.37
C LYS A 143 4.58 -6.17 -13.69
N ASN A 144 3.36 -5.77 -14.03
CA ASN A 144 3.11 -4.99 -15.24
C ASN A 144 3.79 -3.61 -15.18
N TRP A 145 3.73 -2.95 -14.02
CA TRP A 145 4.45 -1.69 -13.82
C TRP A 145 5.96 -1.88 -13.98
N LEU A 146 6.53 -2.92 -13.36
CA LEU A 146 7.95 -3.23 -13.47
C LEU A 146 8.38 -3.51 -14.91
N HIS A 147 7.56 -4.23 -15.68
CA HIS A 147 7.93 -4.62 -17.04
C HIS A 147 7.75 -3.49 -18.05
N PHE A 148 6.71 -2.67 -17.92
CA PHE A 148 6.33 -1.73 -18.97
C PHE A 148 6.57 -0.26 -18.63
N HIS A 149 6.69 0.09 -17.35
CA HIS A 149 6.92 1.47 -16.94
C HIS A 149 8.36 1.69 -16.44
N PHE A 150 8.84 0.82 -15.55
CA PHE A 150 10.11 1.03 -14.83
C PHE A 150 11.28 1.34 -15.77
N GLU A 151 11.46 0.54 -16.82
CA GLU A 151 12.57 0.67 -17.77
C GLU A 151 12.43 1.86 -18.74
N GLN A 152 11.22 2.44 -18.84
CA GLN A 152 10.93 3.56 -19.75
C GLN A 152 10.84 4.91 -19.03
N CYS A 153 10.87 4.92 -17.71
CA CYS A 153 10.62 6.12 -16.93
C CYS A 153 11.89 6.93 -16.71
N ASN A 154 12.02 8.05 -17.42
CA ASN A 154 13.15 8.98 -17.31
C ASN A 154 13.29 9.67 -15.94
N TYR A 155 12.29 9.52 -15.06
CA TYR A 155 12.30 10.12 -13.72
C TYR A 155 12.78 9.15 -12.65
N ILE A 156 12.96 7.86 -12.95
CA ILE A 156 13.54 6.91 -12.00
C ILE A 156 15.06 7.14 -11.96
N PRO A 157 15.64 7.41 -10.78
CA PRO A 157 17.08 7.58 -10.63
C PRO A 157 17.88 6.38 -11.15
N ALA A 158 19.01 6.65 -11.78
CA ALA A 158 19.84 5.63 -12.43
C ALA A 158 20.33 4.57 -11.43
N GLU A 159 20.60 4.97 -10.19
CA GLU A 159 21.05 4.10 -9.10
C GLU A 159 20.03 2.99 -8.82
N ILE A 160 18.73 3.32 -8.89
CA ILE A 160 17.64 2.36 -8.68
C ILE A 160 17.54 1.38 -9.85
N THR A 161 17.74 1.86 -11.08
CA THR A 161 17.75 1.02 -12.27
C THR A 161 18.93 0.05 -12.26
N ILE A 162 20.13 0.50 -11.87
CA ILE A 162 21.33 -0.33 -11.71
C ILE A 162 21.08 -1.40 -10.65
N GLU A 163 20.54 -1.01 -9.49
CA GLU A 163 20.23 -1.95 -8.40
C GLU A 163 19.17 -2.97 -8.81
N CYS A 164 18.14 -2.56 -9.56
CA CYS A 164 17.13 -3.46 -10.11
C CYS A 164 17.75 -4.52 -11.02
N THR A 165 18.62 -4.12 -11.94
CA THR A 165 19.35 -5.04 -12.82
C THR A 165 20.19 -6.02 -12.01
N ARG A 166 20.97 -5.52 -11.05
CA ARG A 166 21.77 -6.35 -10.14
C ARG A 166 20.92 -7.41 -9.42
N LEU A 167 19.81 -7.00 -8.82
CA LEU A 167 18.89 -7.87 -8.08
C LEU A 167 18.13 -8.88 -8.95
N ARG A 168 17.93 -8.61 -10.25
CA ARG A 168 17.37 -9.59 -11.19
C ARG A 168 18.30 -10.77 -11.41
N HIS A 169 19.61 -10.54 -11.42
CA HIS A 169 20.61 -11.60 -11.63
C HIS A 169 20.86 -12.45 -10.37
N GLU A 170 20.65 -11.91 -9.17
CA GLU A 170 20.86 -12.64 -7.91
C GLU A 170 19.86 -13.77 -7.64
N ASN A 171 18.86 -13.95 -8.52
CA ASN A 171 17.86 -15.02 -8.49
C ASN A 171 17.37 -15.36 -7.07
N ALA A 172 16.96 -14.33 -6.33
CA ALA A 172 16.49 -14.50 -4.97
C ALA A 172 15.09 -15.15 -4.97
N ARG A 173 15.03 -16.43 -4.60
CA ARG A 173 13.78 -17.15 -4.33
C ARG A 173 13.00 -16.43 -3.23
N GLY A 174 12.05 -15.60 -3.61
CA GLY A 174 10.96 -15.16 -2.75
C GLY A 174 9.70 -15.92 -3.14
N CYS A 175 9.19 -16.79 -2.28
CA CYS A 175 7.90 -17.45 -2.48
C CYS A 175 6.77 -16.53 -1.99
N ALA A 176 6.68 -15.32 -2.56
CA ALA A 176 5.58 -14.43 -2.23
C ALA A 176 4.36 -14.85 -3.04
N SER A 177 3.45 -15.57 -2.40
CA SER A 177 2.17 -15.90 -2.99
C SER A 177 1.33 -14.63 -3.18
N LYS A 178 0.33 -14.69 -4.07
CA LYS A 178 -0.62 -13.58 -4.25
C LYS A 178 -1.30 -13.19 -2.92
N GLU A 179 -1.43 -14.16 -2.00
CA GLU A 179 -2.00 -13.96 -0.67
C GLU A 179 -1.16 -13.01 0.18
N TYR A 180 0.17 -13.08 0.13
CA TYR A 180 1.03 -12.11 0.84
C TYR A 180 0.77 -10.68 0.34
N TRP A 181 0.68 -10.49 -0.98
CA TRP A 181 0.46 -9.17 -1.57
C TRP A 181 -0.90 -8.58 -1.14
N ALA A 182 -1.93 -9.43 -1.11
CA ALA A 182 -3.26 -9.05 -0.65
C ALA A 182 -3.28 -8.74 0.86
N TRP A 183 -2.62 -9.57 1.68
CA TRP A 183 -2.48 -9.36 3.12
C TRP A 183 -1.75 -8.05 3.43
N ALA A 184 -0.61 -7.80 2.79
CA ALA A 184 0.18 -6.59 2.97
C ALA A 184 -0.61 -5.33 2.58
N ALA A 185 -1.42 -5.40 1.53
CA ALA A 185 -2.31 -4.31 1.14
C ALA A 185 -3.43 -4.08 2.16
N GLY A 186 -4.00 -5.13 2.76
CA GLY A 186 -4.97 -5.01 3.86
C GLY A 186 -4.40 -4.29 5.08
N ARG A 187 -3.12 -4.50 5.41
CA ARG A 187 -2.41 -3.74 6.46
C ARG A 187 -2.25 -2.26 6.16
N LEU A 188 -2.29 -1.90 4.88
CA LEU A 188 -2.28 -0.51 4.42
C LEU A 188 -3.69 0.08 4.28
N GLY A 189 -4.71 -0.65 4.75
CA GLY A 189 -6.11 -0.21 4.71
C GLY A 189 -6.79 -0.42 3.36
N ILE A 190 -6.18 -1.19 2.45
CA ILE A 190 -6.78 -1.49 1.14
C ILE A 190 -7.79 -2.62 1.27
N VAL A 191 -8.99 -2.41 0.75
CA VAL A 191 -10.08 -3.39 0.72
C VAL A 191 -10.61 -3.58 -0.70
N ASN A 192 -11.26 -4.72 -0.95
CA ASN A 192 -12.00 -4.92 -2.21
C ASN A 192 -13.29 -4.10 -2.20
N CYS A 193 -13.61 -3.50 -3.34
CA CYS A 193 -14.77 -2.64 -3.57
C CYS A 193 -15.41 -3.01 -4.92
N LYS A 194 -16.63 -2.54 -5.19
CA LYS A 194 -17.36 -2.86 -6.43
C LYS A 194 -16.55 -2.57 -7.70
N ASP A 195 -15.85 -1.43 -7.71
CA ASP A 195 -15.12 -0.93 -8.89
C ASP A 195 -13.62 -1.23 -8.85
N GLY A 196 -13.16 -2.11 -7.94
CA GLY A 196 -11.75 -2.47 -7.80
C GLY A 196 -11.32 -2.58 -6.34
N ILE A 197 -10.29 -1.82 -5.97
CA ILE A 197 -9.84 -1.67 -4.58
C ILE A 197 -10.00 -0.23 -4.13
N CYS A 198 -10.22 -0.02 -2.84
CA CYS A 198 -10.31 1.31 -2.24
C CYS A 198 -9.73 1.33 -0.82
N TYR A 199 -9.54 2.53 -0.24
CA TYR A 199 -9.12 2.66 1.15
C TYR A 199 -10.34 2.51 2.07
N GLY A 200 -10.33 1.47 2.91
CA GLY A 200 -11.33 1.23 3.95
C GLY A 200 -11.07 1.96 5.26
N ARG A 201 -9.90 2.61 5.38
CA ARG A 201 -9.52 3.51 6.48
C ARG A 201 -8.55 4.58 5.98
N GLU A 202 -8.17 5.53 6.84
CA GLU A 202 -7.24 6.59 6.48
C GLU A 202 -5.86 6.04 6.03
N PRO A 203 -5.32 6.47 4.88
CA PRO A 203 -4.02 6.02 4.39
C PRO A 203 -2.89 6.39 5.34
N GLY A 204 -1.95 5.47 5.57
CA GLY A 204 -0.75 5.71 6.39
C GLY A 204 -0.90 5.41 7.88
N LEU A 205 -2.11 5.09 8.35
CA LEU A 205 -2.30 4.49 9.68
C LEU A 205 -2.04 2.98 9.60
N LEU A 206 -0.84 2.56 10.03
CA LEU A 206 -0.50 1.15 10.22
C LEU A 206 -1.14 0.65 11.52
N GLU A 207 -2.01 -0.34 11.42
CA GLU A 207 -2.56 -1.09 12.57
C GLU A 207 -1.70 -2.27 12.98
#